data_AF-A0A378AVF0-F1
#
_entry.id   AF-A0A378AVF0-F1
#
_cell.length_a   1.000
_cell.length_b   1.000
_cell.length_c   1.000
_cell.angle_alpha   90.00
_cell.angle_beta   90.00
_cell.angle_gamma   90.00
#
_symmetry.space_group_name_H-M   'P 1'
#
loop_
_entity.id
_entity.type
_entity.pdbx_description
1 polymer ?
#
loop_
_entity_poly.entity_id
_entity_poly.type
_entity_poly.pdbx_seq_one_letter_code
_entity_poly.pdbx_strand_id
1 'polypeptide(L)' 'MTKRIRTLKVDGKDIDTIGIPIHWGYEGVAKKGFIANTLTPFVGDANTQTPEFKAFLVNVEKV' A
#
# COMPACT_ATOMS: atom_id res chain seq x y z
N MET A 1 8.44 -7.67 -10.96
CA MET A 1 7.85 -6.68 -11.90
C MET A 1 6.73 -7.34 -12.70
N THR A 2 5.60 -6.67 -12.92
CA THR A 2 4.46 -7.19 -13.71
C THR A 2 3.81 -6.06 -14.52
N LYS A 3 3.28 -6.37 -15.72
CA LYS A 3 2.58 -5.39 -16.58
C LYS A 3 1.14 -5.08 -16.13
N ARG A 4 0.66 -5.74 -15.06
CA ARG A 4 -0.72 -5.62 -14.54
C ARG A 4 -0.97 -4.29 -13.83
N ILE A 5 0.06 -3.71 -13.22
CA ILE A 5 0.02 -2.36 -12.64
C ILE A 5 0.90 -1.50 -13.55
N ARG A 6 0.35 -0.39 -14.03
CA ARG A 6 1.00 0.50 -14.99
C ARG A 6 1.16 1.87 -14.36
N THR A 7 2.27 2.55 -14.67
CA THR A 7 2.47 3.97 -14.41
C THR A 7 1.35 4.78 -15.05
N LEU A 8 0.86 5.79 -14.34
CA LEU A 8 -0.17 6.71 -14.82
C LEU A 8 0.42 8.11 -15.05
N LYS A 9 -0.06 8.79 -16.09
CA LYS A 9 0.22 10.22 -16.29
C LYS A 9 -0.84 11.04 -15.55
N VAL A 10 -0.44 11.77 -14.51
CA VAL A 10 -1.33 12.64 -13.72
C VAL A 10 -0.65 14.00 -13.59
N ASP A 11 -1.32 15.07 -14.04
CA ASP A 11 -0.78 16.43 -13.98
C ASP A 11 0.63 16.55 -14.61
N GLY A 12 0.81 15.92 -15.78
CA GLY A 12 2.10 15.88 -16.49
C GLY A 12 3.18 15.00 -15.84
N LYS A 13 2.93 14.40 -14.68
CA LYS A 13 3.88 13.56 -13.94
C LYS A 13 3.58 12.08 -14.13
N ASP A 14 4.64 11.27 -14.08
CA ASP A 14 4.52 9.82 -13.95
C ASP A 14 4.29 9.45 -12.48
N ILE A 15 3.18 8.76 -12.22
CA ILE A 15 2.81 8.26 -10.90
C ILE A 15 2.79 6.74 -10.94
N ASP A 16 3.64 6.13 -10.12
CA ASP A 16 3.71 4.68 -9.94
C ASP A 16 2.88 4.23 -8.73
N THR A 17 2.15 3.14 -8.91
CA THR A 17 1.37 2.51 -7.83
C THR A 17 2.06 1.25 -7.32
N ILE A 18 2.28 1.18 -6.01
CA ILE A 18 2.83 0.00 -5.33
C ILE A 18 1.69 -0.77 -4.66
N GLY A 19 1.46 -2.01 -5.10
CA GLY A 19 0.47 -2.91 -4.49
C GLY A 19 1.06 -3.73 -3.35
N ILE A 20 0.46 -3.65 -2.16
CA ILE A 20 0.89 -4.35 -0.94
C ILE A 20 -0.25 -5.24 -0.44
N PRO A 21 -0.15 -6.58 -0.54
CA PRO A 21 -1.17 -7.47 0.00
C PRO A 21 -1.13 -7.54 1.53
N ILE A 22 -2.28 -7.82 2.15
CA ILE A 22 -2.49 -7.68 3.60
C ILE A 22 -2.45 -9.00 4.38
N HIS A 23 -2.07 -10.11 3.76
CA HIS A 23 -2.32 -11.46 4.29
C HIS A 23 -1.17 -12.05 5.13
N TRP A 24 -0.13 -11.26 5.42
CA TRP A 24 1.02 -11.71 6.22
C TRP A 24 1.07 -11.01 7.59
N GLY A 25 1.70 -11.68 8.54
CA GLY A 25 1.94 -11.20 9.89
C GLY A 25 3.03 -12.03 10.58
N TYR A 26 3.15 -11.87 11.89
CA TYR A 26 4.18 -12.53 12.71
C TYR A 26 3.75 -13.90 13.26
N GLU A 27 2.46 -14.22 13.21
CA GLU A 27 1.86 -15.44 13.75
C GLU A 27 1.05 -16.18 12.67
N GLY A 28 1.10 -17.52 12.71
CA GLY A 28 0.41 -18.41 11.78
C GLY A 28 1.32 -19.49 11.17
N VAL A 29 0.75 -20.31 10.29
CA VAL A 29 1.45 -21.42 9.61
C VAL A 29 2.08 -21.01 8.28
N ALA A 30 1.74 -19.82 7.76
CA ALA A 30 2.37 -19.25 6.58
C ALA A 30 3.79 -18.72 6.90
N LYS A 31 4.55 -18.35 5.87
CA LYS A 31 5.83 -17.66 6.07
C LYS A 31 5.60 -16.36 6.83
N LYS A 32 6.40 -16.11 7.87
CA LYS A 32 6.37 -14.83 8.60
C LYS A 32 6.62 -13.66 7.65
N GLY A 33 5.91 -12.56 7.89
CA GLY A 33 6.07 -11.31 7.15
C GLY A 33 5.70 -10.12 8.02
N PHE A 34 5.53 -8.97 7.39
CA PHE A 34 5.18 -7.72 8.08
C PHE A 34 3.69 -7.42 7.91
N ILE A 35 3.10 -6.80 8.92
CA ILE A 35 1.71 -6.31 8.85
C ILE A 35 1.69 -5.07 7.94
N ALA A 36 0.91 -5.11 6.86
CA ALA A 36 0.83 -4.02 5.87
C ALA A 36 0.40 -2.67 6.48
N ASN A 37 -0.49 -2.70 7.49
CA ASN A 37 -0.96 -1.49 8.18
C ASN A 37 0.11 -0.76 9.01
N THR A 38 1.34 -1.31 9.09
CA THR A 38 2.51 -0.54 9.59
C THR A 38 2.80 0.68 8.72
N LEU A 39 2.35 0.67 7.45
CA LEU A 39 2.57 1.74 6.47
C LEU A 39 1.40 2.70 6.31
N THR A 40 0.20 2.30 6.74
CA THR A 40 -1.04 3.06 6.48
C THR A 40 -1.17 4.25 7.43
N PRO A 41 -1.69 5.40 6.96
CA PRO A 41 -1.89 6.57 7.82
C PRO A 41 -3.08 6.40 8.78
N PHE A 42 -3.06 7.16 9.88
CA PHE A 42 -4.17 7.26 10.83
C PHE A 42 -5.08 8.44 10.50
N VAL A 43 -5.76 8.36 9.36
CA VAL A 43 -6.76 9.34 8.90
C VAL A 43 -7.95 8.59 8.31
N GLY A 44 -9.16 9.14 8.47
CA GLY A 44 -10.39 8.53 7.99
C GLY A 44 -11.25 9.49 7.18
N ASP A 45 -12.21 8.92 6.45
CA ASP A 45 -13.25 9.65 5.75
C ASP A 45 -14.00 10.61 6.69
N ALA A 46 -14.36 11.80 6.18
CA ALA A 46 -14.98 12.85 6.97
C ALA A 46 -16.38 12.50 7.50
N ASN A 47 -17.08 11.55 6.86
CA ASN A 47 -18.45 11.19 7.23
C ASN A 47 -18.47 10.02 8.23
N THR A 48 -17.70 8.98 7.94
CA THR A 48 -17.76 7.68 8.63
C THR A 48 -16.53 7.36 9.45
N GLN A 49 -15.46 8.15 9.30
CA GLN A 49 -14.13 7.88 9.85
C GLN A 49 -13.52 6.56 9.35
N THR A 50 -14.01 6.02 8.23
CA THR A 50 -13.41 4.83 7.59
C THR A 50 -11.96 5.14 7.19
N PRO A 51 -10.95 4.37 7.63
CA PRO A 51 -9.55 4.70 7.40
C PRO A 51 -9.14 4.73 5.92
N GLU A 52 -8.24 5.66 5.57
CA GLU A 52 -7.66 5.77 4.23
C GLU A 52 -6.55 4.74 4.02
N PHE A 53 -6.94 3.52 3.61
CA PHE A 53 -6.02 2.41 3.34
C PHE A 53 -5.88 2.09 1.84
N LYS A 54 -6.48 2.87 0.94
CA LYS A 54 -6.49 2.59 -0.50
C LYS A 54 -5.55 3.48 -1.29
N ALA A 55 -5.25 4.68 -0.80
CA ALA A 55 -4.25 5.56 -1.39
C ALA A 55 -3.42 6.28 -0.33
N PHE A 56 -2.12 5.99 -0.28
CA PHE A 56 -1.14 6.68 0.57
C PHE A 56 0.26 6.60 -0.08
N LEU A 57 1.19 7.41 0.41
CA LEU A 57 2.53 7.53 -0.17
C LEU A 57 3.53 6.60 0.52
N VAL A 58 4.39 5.97 -0.28
CA VAL A 58 5.47 5.08 0.18
C VAL A 58 6.72 5.26 -0.67
N ASN A 59 7.86 4.83 -0.14
CA ASN A 59 9.10 4.64 -0.91
C ASN A 59 9.46 3.14 -0.92
N VAL A 60 10.16 2.70 -1.97
CA VAL A 60 10.67 1.32 -2.08
C VAL A 60 12.13 1.34 -2.47
N GLU A 61 12.94 0.60 -1.72
CA GLU A 61 14.37 0.46 -1.95
C GLU A 61 14.73 -1.01 -2.04
N LYS A 62 15.83 -1.30 -2.75
CA LYS A 62 16.35 -2.66 -2.83
C LYS A 62 17.01 -3.03 -1.49
N VAL A 63 16.69 -4.22 -1.00
CA VAL A 63 17.31 -4.86 0.17
C VAL A 63 18.34 -5.89 -0.27
#